data_AF-A0AAP8U682-F1
#
_entry.id   AF-A0AAP8U682-F1
#
_cell.length_a   1.000
_cell.length_b   1.000
_cell.length_c   1.000
_cell.angle_alpha   90.00
_cell.angle_beta   90.00
_cell.angle_gamma   90.00
#
_symmetry.space_group_name_H-M   'P 1'
#
loop_
_entity.id
_entity.type
_entity.pdbx_description
1 polymer ?
#
loop_
_entity_poly.entity_id
_entity_poly.type
_entity_poly.pdbx_seq_one_letter_code
_entity_poly.pdbx_strand_id
1 'polypeptide(L)'
;MNNDLNKNLDIDDEDEKIQWKNTLIESIEKDPLYRYVKDFEDEIISDDIMRLNPNKRYTTSEVAAILQNYSYLYNPTNGKYYVDDNRMRWWLSESREDNLLAYLQIERTGKNWTWDVFGILRAKIVSILRYVNGFTQKQIQIYATGILYEPSKITTENVVSLIVSGNAQGISNSELRDLIINYALVTEKRINEYEDKLAEMEQIKESITLIAENVQQSQVLVSKELELTQQEVQENLNVLQSDIQQSKDLMERKLEATQLEVQNDLTSLKTNIEAAENHMNHQLRSIDDEMNQRIRKREKFRLEAMIEWDRRGKVKNFFSTNEQKETYIQKYVEEKMKEFKYDLSEVNKEQ
;
A
#
# COMPACT_ATOMS: atom_id res chain seq x y z
N MET A 1 -35.89 -52.40 40.03
CA MET A 1 -36.81 -52.24 38.89
C MET A 1 -36.31 -51.07 38.08
N ASN A 2 -35.72 -51.38 36.93
CA ASN A 2 -35.11 -50.44 35.98
C ASN A 2 -36.16 -49.51 35.39
N ASN A 3 -35.84 -48.21 35.32
CA ASN A 3 -36.50 -47.29 34.41
C ASN A 3 -35.57 -46.14 33.98
N ASP A 4 -34.30 -46.43 33.70
CA ASP A 4 -33.37 -45.51 33.04
C ASP A 4 -33.32 -45.79 31.53
N LEU A 5 -34.48 -45.73 30.87
CA LEU A 5 -34.61 -45.85 29.43
C LEU A 5 -34.68 -44.45 28.80
N ASN A 6 -33.75 -44.19 27.88
CA ASN A 6 -33.73 -43.04 26.97
C ASN A 6 -33.55 -41.65 27.60
N LYS A 7 -32.36 -41.38 28.16
CA LYS A 7 -31.76 -40.06 27.94
C LYS A 7 -31.00 -40.11 26.61
N ASN A 8 -31.59 -39.52 25.57
CA ASN A 8 -30.77 -38.85 24.57
C ASN A 8 -29.90 -37.89 25.37
N LEU A 9 -28.60 -38.18 25.45
CA LEU A 9 -27.64 -37.15 25.83
C LEU A 9 -27.63 -36.19 24.63
N ASP A 10 -28.54 -35.23 24.65
CA ASP A 10 -28.24 -33.94 24.05
C ASP A 10 -26.97 -33.50 24.79
N ILE A 11 -25.84 -33.56 24.07
CA ILE A 11 -24.60 -32.95 24.53
C ILE A 11 -24.98 -31.47 24.67
N ASP A 12 -25.37 -31.00 25.85
CA ASP A 12 -25.84 -29.63 26.05
C ASP A 12 -24.65 -28.66 26.24
N ASP A 13 -23.45 -29.20 26.43
CA ASP A 13 -22.20 -28.44 26.58
C ASP A 13 -21.53 -28.20 25.22
N GLU A 14 -21.32 -26.94 24.86
CA GLU A 14 -20.65 -26.54 23.61
C GLU A 14 -19.21 -27.08 23.54
N ASP A 15 -18.51 -27.17 24.67
CA ASP A 15 -17.13 -27.65 24.71
C ASP A 15 -17.04 -29.15 24.41
N GLU A 16 -18.01 -29.94 24.91
CA GLU A 16 -18.11 -31.37 24.61
C GLU A 16 -18.46 -31.62 23.14
N LYS A 17 -19.31 -30.77 22.52
CA LYS A 17 -19.60 -30.85 21.07
C LYS A 17 -18.37 -30.58 20.23
N ILE A 18 -17.57 -29.57 20.59
CA ILE A 18 -16.34 -29.22 19.88
C ILE A 18 -15.34 -30.37 19.99
N GLN A 19 -15.14 -30.92 21.19
CA GLN A 19 -14.26 -32.06 21.40
C GLN A 19 -14.72 -33.30 20.60
N TRP A 20 -16.03 -33.55 20.56
CA TRP A 20 -16.61 -34.65 19.79
C TRP A 20 -16.38 -34.47 18.28
N LYS A 21 -16.60 -33.25 17.76
CA LYS A 21 -16.35 -32.92 16.35
C LYS A 21 -14.90 -33.17 15.96
N ASN A 22 -13.96 -32.69 16.78
CA ASN A 22 -12.53 -32.89 16.54
C ASN A 22 -12.15 -34.37 16.54
N THR A 23 -12.75 -35.18 17.43
CA THR A 23 -12.53 -36.63 17.47
C THR A 23 -12.98 -37.31 16.17
N LEU A 24 -14.14 -36.92 15.63
CA LEU A 24 -14.62 -37.45 14.35
C LEU A 24 -13.73 -37.03 13.16
N ILE A 25 -13.25 -35.78 13.15
CA ILE A 25 -12.31 -35.29 12.12
C ILE A 25 -10.99 -36.06 12.18
N GLU A 26 -10.39 -36.21 13.36
CA GLU A 26 -9.14 -36.98 13.48
C GLU A 26 -9.30 -38.44 13.06
N SER A 27 -10.47 -39.03 13.32
CA SER A 27 -10.78 -40.39 12.86
C SER A 27 -10.93 -40.46 11.34
N ILE A 28 -11.56 -39.46 10.71
CA ILE A 28 -11.82 -39.48 9.28
C ILE A 28 -10.54 -39.24 8.47
N GLU A 29 -9.66 -38.35 8.92
CA GLU A 29 -8.39 -38.07 8.26
C GLU A 29 -7.46 -39.29 8.23
N LYS A 30 -7.60 -40.19 9.21
CA LYS A 30 -6.85 -41.46 9.28
C LYS A 30 -7.53 -42.60 8.52
N ASP A 31 -8.75 -42.40 8.02
CA ASP A 31 -9.48 -43.44 7.30
C ASP A 31 -8.89 -43.67 5.89
N PRO A 32 -8.54 -44.91 5.52
CA PRO A 32 -7.88 -45.21 4.24
C PRO A 32 -8.71 -44.84 3.02
N LEU A 33 -10.04 -44.73 3.17
CA LEU A 33 -10.95 -44.39 2.09
C LEU A 33 -11.28 -42.90 2.03
N TYR A 34 -10.93 -42.10 3.04
CA TYR A 34 -11.31 -40.68 3.10
C TYR A 34 -10.77 -39.86 1.93
N ARG A 35 -9.55 -40.17 1.45
CA ARG A 35 -8.94 -39.49 0.29
C ARG A 35 -9.78 -39.55 -1.00
N TYR A 36 -10.70 -40.51 -1.10
CA TYR A 36 -11.56 -40.69 -2.27
C TYR A 36 -12.90 -39.96 -2.16
N VAL A 37 -13.19 -39.41 -0.98
CA VAL A 37 -14.44 -38.68 -0.68
C VAL A 37 -14.18 -37.28 -0.09
N LYS A 38 -12.93 -36.89 0.14
CA LYS A 38 -12.55 -35.60 0.74
C LYS A 38 -13.10 -34.36 0.00
N ASP A 39 -13.26 -34.47 -1.31
CA ASP A 39 -13.74 -33.40 -2.19
C ASP A 39 -15.24 -33.58 -2.53
N PHE A 40 -15.95 -34.43 -1.79
CA PHE A 40 -17.38 -34.63 -1.97
C PHE A 40 -18.16 -33.38 -1.56
N GLU A 41 -19.18 -33.02 -2.35
CA GLU A 41 -19.89 -31.74 -2.22
C GLU A 41 -20.60 -31.57 -0.87
N ASP A 42 -21.10 -32.67 -0.29
CA ASP A 42 -21.79 -32.66 1.00
C ASP A 42 -20.84 -33.02 2.16
N GLU A 43 -21.07 -32.40 3.32
CA GLU A 43 -20.29 -32.66 4.53
C GLU A 43 -20.37 -34.12 4.96
N ILE A 44 -19.21 -34.77 5.10
CA ILE A 44 -19.15 -36.16 5.55
C ILE A 44 -19.49 -36.27 7.04
N ILE A 45 -19.04 -35.33 7.87
CA ILE A 45 -19.44 -35.20 9.27
C ILE A 45 -20.57 -34.16 9.32
N SER A 46 -21.81 -34.60 9.16
CA SER A 46 -23.00 -33.76 9.15
C SER A 46 -23.65 -33.64 10.54
N ASP A 47 -24.51 -32.64 10.72
CA ASP A 47 -25.18 -32.35 12.00
C ASP A 47 -25.94 -33.54 12.59
N ASP A 48 -26.52 -34.40 11.77
CA ASP A 48 -27.22 -35.61 12.21
C ASP A 48 -26.27 -36.66 12.79
N ILE A 49 -25.05 -36.79 12.23
CA ILE A 49 -23.97 -37.63 12.79
C ILE A 49 -23.47 -37.04 14.11
N MET A 50 -23.33 -35.72 14.18
CA MET A 50 -22.90 -35.01 15.39
C MET A 50 -23.88 -35.20 16.58
N ARG A 51 -25.16 -35.44 16.30
CA ARG A 51 -26.20 -35.68 17.32
C ARG A 51 -26.30 -37.14 17.77
N LEU A 52 -25.56 -38.06 17.14
CA LEU A 52 -25.56 -39.46 17.56
C LEU A 52 -24.86 -39.61 18.90
N ASN A 53 -25.47 -40.37 19.81
CA ASN A 53 -24.86 -40.70 21.09
C ASN A 53 -23.61 -41.60 20.87
N PRO A 54 -22.40 -41.14 21.26
CA PRO A 54 -21.15 -41.89 21.06
C PRO A 54 -21.11 -43.24 21.78
N ASN A 55 -21.85 -43.36 22.88
CA ASN A 55 -21.88 -44.56 23.73
C ASN A 55 -23.00 -45.54 23.34
N LYS A 56 -23.89 -45.14 22.42
CA LYS A 56 -24.97 -46.00 21.93
C LYS A 56 -24.46 -46.93 20.83
N ARG A 57 -24.89 -48.18 20.89
CA ARG A 57 -24.78 -49.14 19.78
C ARG A 57 -26.07 -49.13 18.95
N TYR A 58 -25.94 -48.95 17.64
CA TYR A 58 -27.04 -48.87 16.69
C TYR A 58 -27.20 -50.20 15.95
N THR A 59 -28.44 -50.55 15.65
CA THR A 59 -28.79 -51.69 14.80
C THR A 59 -28.58 -51.35 13.32
N THR A 60 -28.39 -52.36 12.48
CA THR A 60 -28.23 -52.16 11.02
C THR A 60 -29.42 -51.41 10.40
N SER A 61 -30.64 -51.62 10.92
CA SER A 61 -31.83 -50.94 10.45
C SER A 61 -31.88 -49.46 10.87
N GLU A 62 -31.40 -49.12 12.08
CA GLU A 62 -31.23 -47.73 12.51
C GLU A 62 -30.17 -47.01 11.66
N VAL A 63 -29.04 -47.66 11.35
CA VAL A 63 -28.01 -47.08 10.48
C VAL A 63 -28.54 -46.85 9.07
N ALA A 64 -29.30 -47.78 8.51
CA ALA A 64 -29.95 -47.59 7.22
C ALA A 64 -30.88 -46.38 7.24
N ALA A 65 -31.68 -46.20 8.31
CA ALA A 65 -32.57 -45.04 8.45
C ALA A 65 -31.80 -43.72 8.55
N ILE A 66 -30.66 -43.68 9.26
CA ILE A 66 -29.78 -42.50 9.31
C ILE A 66 -29.26 -42.16 7.91
N LEU A 67 -28.74 -43.14 7.17
CA LEU A 67 -28.20 -42.93 5.83
C LEU A 67 -29.29 -42.53 4.81
N GLN A 68 -30.54 -42.91 5.04
CA GLN A 68 -31.68 -42.50 4.20
C GLN A 68 -32.06 -41.02 4.35
N ASN A 69 -31.47 -40.28 5.30
CA ASN A 69 -31.67 -38.83 5.37
C ASN A 69 -30.90 -38.07 4.27
N TYR A 70 -29.94 -38.71 3.60
CA TYR A 70 -29.12 -38.08 2.57
C TYR A 70 -29.76 -38.19 1.19
N SER A 71 -30.06 -37.05 0.57
CA SER A 71 -30.74 -36.96 -0.73
C SER A 71 -29.96 -37.61 -1.87
N TYR A 72 -28.63 -37.55 -1.85
CA TYR A 72 -27.77 -38.20 -2.85
C TYR A 72 -27.82 -39.73 -2.81
N LEU A 73 -28.39 -40.32 -1.75
CA LEU A 73 -28.66 -41.76 -1.66
C LEU A 73 -30.07 -42.13 -2.11
N TYR A 74 -30.89 -41.17 -2.54
CA TYR A 74 -32.20 -41.42 -3.09
C TYR A 74 -32.12 -41.70 -4.60
N ASN A 75 -32.77 -42.78 -5.06
CA ASN A 75 -32.89 -43.08 -6.48
C ASN A 75 -34.22 -42.54 -7.04
N PRO A 76 -34.20 -41.47 -7.86
CA PRO A 76 -35.43 -40.88 -8.38
C PRO A 76 -36.14 -41.79 -9.40
N THR A 77 -35.42 -42.74 -10.02
CA THR A 77 -35.95 -43.61 -11.08
C THR A 77 -36.86 -44.70 -10.54
N ASN A 78 -36.61 -45.21 -9.33
CA ASN A 78 -37.41 -46.29 -8.72
C ASN A 78 -38.04 -45.91 -7.37
N GLY A 79 -37.85 -44.66 -6.92
CA GLY A 79 -38.45 -44.13 -5.70
C GLY A 79 -37.94 -44.77 -4.41
N LYS A 80 -36.75 -45.38 -4.42
CA LYS A 80 -36.16 -46.08 -3.28
C LYS A 80 -34.77 -45.54 -2.96
N TYR A 81 -34.38 -45.62 -1.69
CA TYR A 81 -33.01 -45.33 -1.30
C TYR A 81 -32.06 -46.44 -1.74
N TYR A 82 -30.86 -46.05 -2.14
CA TYR A 82 -29.78 -46.97 -2.49
C TYR A 82 -29.26 -47.74 -1.27
N VAL A 83 -29.47 -47.22 -0.06
CA VAL A 83 -29.14 -47.87 1.21
C VAL A 83 -30.42 -48.27 1.92
N ASP A 84 -30.57 -49.56 2.20
CA ASP A 84 -31.67 -50.14 2.99
C ASP A 84 -31.10 -51.26 3.89
N ASP A 85 -31.90 -51.75 4.85
CA ASP A 85 -31.47 -52.78 5.80
C ASP A 85 -30.95 -54.05 5.09
N ASN A 86 -31.59 -54.47 4.00
CA ASN A 86 -31.18 -55.66 3.25
C ASN A 86 -29.83 -55.46 2.56
N ARG A 87 -29.64 -54.30 1.93
CA ARG A 87 -28.38 -53.94 1.25
C ARG A 87 -27.25 -53.75 2.24
N MET A 88 -27.52 -53.15 3.40
CA MET A 88 -26.52 -53.08 4.46
C MET A 88 -26.17 -54.47 4.97
N ARG A 89 -27.14 -55.35 5.24
CA ARG A 89 -26.86 -56.76 5.60
C ARG A 89 -26.06 -57.51 4.54
N TRP A 90 -26.22 -57.16 3.26
CA TRP A 90 -25.42 -57.69 2.16
C TRP A 90 -23.94 -57.30 2.27
N TRP A 91 -23.63 -56.08 2.76
CA TRP A 91 -22.25 -55.65 3.06
C TRP A 91 -21.60 -56.48 4.18
N LEU A 92 -22.42 -56.98 5.09
CA LEU A 92 -21.99 -57.67 6.32
C LEU A 92 -22.04 -59.20 6.22
N SER A 93 -22.34 -59.74 5.04
CA SER A 93 -22.55 -61.17 4.86
C SER A 93 -21.21 -61.92 4.92
N GLU A 94 -20.94 -62.63 6.01
CA GLU A 94 -19.71 -63.42 6.22
C GLU A 94 -19.46 -64.47 5.12
N SER A 95 -20.52 -64.97 4.48
CA SER A 95 -20.40 -65.92 3.35
C SER A 95 -19.87 -65.30 2.06
N ARG A 96 -19.73 -63.97 2.00
CA ARG A 96 -19.24 -63.27 0.82
C ARG A 96 -17.78 -62.92 0.98
N GLU A 97 -16.98 -63.20 -0.05
CA GLU A 97 -15.58 -62.82 -0.11
C GLU A 97 -15.38 -61.30 -0.09
N ASP A 98 -16.31 -60.55 -0.70
CA ASP A 98 -16.24 -59.09 -0.81
C ASP A 98 -16.85 -58.35 0.38
N ASN A 99 -17.14 -59.00 1.51
CA ASN A 99 -17.77 -58.33 2.66
C ASN A 99 -16.91 -57.18 3.24
N LEU A 100 -17.56 -56.21 3.87
CA LEU A 100 -16.92 -55.00 4.40
C LEU A 100 -16.73 -55.02 5.92
N LEU A 101 -16.90 -56.18 6.58
CA LEU A 101 -16.86 -56.30 8.04
C LEU A 101 -15.56 -55.75 8.64
N ALA A 102 -14.41 -56.10 8.04
CA ALA A 102 -13.10 -55.67 8.50
C ALA A 102 -12.90 -54.15 8.41
N TYR A 103 -13.41 -53.52 7.36
CA TYR A 103 -13.29 -52.07 7.18
C TYR A 103 -14.23 -51.30 8.11
N LEU A 104 -15.48 -51.74 8.22
CA LEU A 104 -16.48 -51.04 9.02
C LEU A 104 -16.20 -51.11 10.53
N GLN A 105 -15.39 -52.09 10.97
CA GLN A 105 -15.02 -52.36 12.36
C GLN A 105 -16.23 -52.46 13.30
N ILE A 106 -17.25 -53.17 12.84
CA ILE A 106 -18.49 -53.36 13.59
C ILE A 106 -18.43 -54.60 14.48
N GLU A 107 -19.19 -54.57 15.57
CA GLU A 107 -19.23 -55.65 16.54
C GLU A 107 -20.46 -56.53 16.37
N ARG A 108 -20.37 -57.77 16.84
CA ARG A 108 -21.50 -58.71 16.82
C ARG A 108 -22.08 -58.85 18.22
N THR A 109 -23.36 -58.53 18.37
CA THR A 109 -24.10 -58.75 19.61
C THR A 109 -25.17 -59.82 19.37
N GLY A 110 -24.86 -61.04 19.80
CA GLY A 110 -25.69 -62.22 19.53
C GLY A 110 -25.76 -62.56 18.04
N LYS A 111 -26.96 -62.48 17.44
CA LYS A 111 -27.18 -62.75 16.01
C LYS A 111 -27.13 -61.50 15.12
N ASN A 112 -27.00 -60.30 15.71
CA ASN A 112 -27.08 -59.04 14.99
C ASN A 112 -25.74 -58.29 15.03
N TRP A 113 -25.49 -57.52 13.98
CA TRP A 113 -24.39 -56.57 13.92
C TRP A 113 -24.80 -55.24 14.57
N THR A 114 -23.90 -54.70 15.38
CA THR A 114 -24.08 -53.46 16.14
C THR A 114 -23.00 -52.45 15.75
N TRP A 115 -23.42 -51.20 15.56
CA TRP A 115 -22.62 -50.12 15.00
C TRP A 115 -22.38 -49.03 16.04
N ASP A 116 -21.17 -48.48 16.13
CA ASP A 116 -20.94 -47.16 16.74
C ASP A 116 -21.00 -46.06 15.68
N VAL A 117 -20.83 -44.82 16.15
CA VAL A 117 -20.80 -43.63 15.31
C VAL A 117 -19.67 -43.69 14.26
N PHE A 118 -18.50 -44.26 14.59
CA PHE A 118 -17.41 -44.43 13.62
C PHE A 118 -17.76 -45.43 12.52
N GLY A 119 -18.40 -46.55 12.86
CA GLY A 119 -18.93 -47.51 11.89
C GLY A 119 -19.99 -46.88 10.99
N ILE A 120 -20.84 -46.00 11.53
CA ILE A 120 -21.83 -45.23 10.75
C ILE A 120 -21.14 -44.27 9.79
N LEU A 121 -20.11 -43.55 10.25
CA LEU A 121 -19.31 -42.65 9.42
C LEU A 121 -18.64 -43.41 8.27
N ARG A 122 -18.06 -44.58 8.53
CA ARG A 122 -17.50 -45.46 7.49
C ARG A 122 -18.56 -46.00 6.55
N ALA A 123 -19.75 -46.32 7.04
CA ALA A 123 -20.88 -46.70 6.20
C ALA A 123 -21.31 -45.56 5.27
N LYS A 124 -21.26 -44.30 5.72
CA LYS A 124 -21.49 -43.12 4.88
C LYS A 124 -20.43 -43.00 3.78
N ILE A 125 -19.15 -43.17 4.10
CA ILE A 125 -18.05 -43.21 3.10
C ILE A 125 -18.29 -44.32 2.07
N VAL A 126 -18.60 -45.54 2.51
CA VAL A 126 -18.92 -46.68 1.61
C VAL A 126 -20.11 -46.35 0.71
N SER A 127 -21.14 -45.70 1.26
CA SER A 127 -22.34 -45.33 0.50
C SER A 127 -22.01 -44.34 -0.62
N ILE A 128 -21.21 -43.31 -0.33
CA ILE A 128 -20.75 -42.33 -1.33
C ILE A 128 -19.95 -43.04 -2.41
N LEU A 129 -18.95 -43.84 -2.02
CA LEU A 129 -18.12 -44.57 -2.99
C LEU A 129 -18.94 -45.50 -3.87
N ARG A 130 -19.89 -46.23 -3.30
CA ARG A 130 -20.65 -47.24 -4.03
C ARG A 130 -21.71 -46.66 -4.94
N TYR A 131 -22.44 -45.65 -4.49
CA TYR A 131 -23.65 -45.18 -5.18
C TYR A 131 -23.50 -43.84 -5.88
N VAL A 132 -22.56 -43.01 -5.44
CA VAL A 132 -22.23 -41.75 -6.12
C VAL A 132 -21.07 -41.99 -7.09
N ASN A 133 -19.98 -42.61 -6.62
CA ASN A 133 -18.76 -42.76 -7.41
C ASN A 133 -18.69 -44.09 -8.21
N GLY A 134 -19.67 -44.98 -8.03
CA GLY A 134 -19.81 -46.22 -8.81
C GLY A 134 -18.80 -47.32 -8.48
N PHE A 135 -18.08 -47.26 -7.35
CA PHE A 135 -17.17 -48.32 -6.94
C PHE A 135 -17.94 -49.60 -6.57
N THR A 136 -17.43 -50.75 -7.03
CA THR A 136 -17.93 -52.05 -6.59
C THR A 136 -17.53 -52.33 -5.14
N GLN A 137 -18.29 -53.18 -4.45
CA GLN A 137 -17.98 -53.55 -3.06
C GLN A 137 -16.57 -54.18 -2.94
N LYS A 138 -16.17 -55.00 -3.92
CA LYS A 138 -14.84 -55.59 -3.98
C LYS A 138 -13.72 -54.53 -4.09
N GLN A 139 -13.90 -53.50 -4.91
CA GLN A 139 -12.93 -52.40 -5.01
C GLN A 139 -12.81 -51.65 -3.68
N ILE A 140 -13.94 -51.34 -3.04
CA ILE A 140 -13.98 -50.68 -1.73
C ILE A 140 -13.21 -51.52 -0.69
N GLN A 141 -13.45 -52.83 -0.65
CA GLN A 141 -12.75 -53.75 0.25
C GLN A 141 -11.22 -53.75 0.01
N ILE A 142 -10.79 -53.79 -1.25
CA ILE A 142 -9.36 -53.75 -1.62
C ILE A 142 -8.73 -52.44 -1.18
N TYR A 143 -9.36 -51.29 -1.46
CA TYR A 143 -8.82 -49.99 -1.06
C TYR A 143 -8.80 -49.79 0.46
N ALA A 144 -9.76 -50.40 1.16
CA ALA A 144 -9.84 -50.33 2.61
C ALA A 144 -8.79 -51.19 3.32
N THR A 145 -8.53 -52.39 2.80
CA THR A 145 -7.70 -53.40 3.48
C THR A 145 -6.28 -53.51 2.92
N GLY A 146 -6.04 -52.97 1.72
CA GLY A 146 -4.77 -53.12 1.00
C GLY A 146 -4.49 -54.55 0.50
N ILE A 147 -5.42 -55.48 0.70
CA ILE A 147 -5.27 -56.89 0.30
C ILE A 147 -5.73 -57.03 -1.15
N LEU A 148 -4.78 -57.27 -2.05
CA LEU A 148 -5.05 -57.77 -3.40
C LEU A 148 -5.56 -59.21 -3.29
N TYR A 149 -6.88 -59.40 -3.37
CA TYR A 149 -7.45 -60.71 -3.64
C TYR A 149 -7.18 -61.07 -5.09
N GLU A 150 -6.22 -61.97 -5.32
CA GLU A 150 -6.01 -62.60 -6.62
C GLU A 150 -7.31 -63.27 -7.08
N PRO A 151 -7.91 -62.84 -8.21
CA PRO A 151 -9.02 -63.58 -8.79
C PRO A 151 -8.48 -64.92 -9.30
N SER A 152 -9.05 -66.01 -8.80
CA SER A 152 -8.70 -67.36 -9.20
C SER A 152 -8.95 -67.56 -10.70
N LYS A 153 -7.93 -68.10 -11.39
CA LYS A 153 -7.89 -68.48 -12.82
C LYS A 153 -7.89 -67.33 -13.83
N ILE A 154 -6.78 -66.59 -13.85
CA ILE A 154 -5.95 -66.23 -15.01
C ILE A 154 -4.79 -65.43 -14.39
N THR A 155 -3.54 -65.88 -14.54
CA THR A 155 -2.40 -65.13 -14.01
C THR A 155 -2.21 -63.84 -14.79
N THR A 156 -1.88 -62.76 -14.10
CA THR A 156 -1.55 -61.44 -14.70
C THR A 156 -0.48 -61.59 -15.78
N GLU A 157 0.46 -62.51 -15.58
CA GLU A 157 1.51 -62.86 -16.55
C GLU A 157 0.96 -63.46 -17.85
N ASN A 158 -0.13 -64.23 -17.83
CA ASN A 158 -0.73 -64.79 -19.05
C ASN A 158 -1.49 -63.74 -19.87
N VAL A 159 -2.14 -62.77 -19.23
CA VAL A 159 -2.83 -61.66 -19.93
C VAL A 159 -1.82 -60.67 -20.48
N VAL A 160 -0.80 -60.31 -19.69
CA VAL A 160 0.30 -59.44 -20.14
C VAL A 160 1.06 -60.09 -21.30
N SER A 161 1.36 -61.40 -21.23
CA SER A 161 1.95 -62.18 -22.32
C SER A 161 1.11 -62.18 -23.60
N LEU A 162 -0.21 -62.34 -23.51
CA LEU A 162 -1.12 -62.34 -24.66
C LEU A 162 -1.28 -60.95 -25.30
N ILE A 163 -1.25 -59.88 -24.50
CA ILE A 163 -1.28 -58.49 -24.97
C ILE A 163 0.04 -58.12 -25.65
N VAL A 164 1.18 -58.46 -25.02
CA VAL A 164 2.53 -58.17 -25.56
C VAL A 164 2.84 -58.98 -26.83
N SER A 165 2.28 -60.19 -26.96
CA SER A 165 2.49 -61.05 -28.15
C SER A 165 1.52 -60.79 -29.31
N GLY A 166 0.50 -59.94 -29.13
CA GLY A 166 -0.51 -59.63 -30.16
C GLY A 166 -1.43 -60.80 -30.52
N ASN A 167 -1.40 -61.90 -29.77
CA ASN A 167 -2.00 -63.18 -30.17
C ASN A 167 -3.34 -63.47 -29.46
N ALA A 168 -4.24 -62.47 -29.43
CA ALA A 168 -5.57 -62.59 -28.82
C ALA A 168 -6.47 -63.63 -29.53
N GLN A 169 -6.14 -64.06 -30.75
CA GLN A 169 -6.90 -65.07 -31.49
C GLN A 169 -6.86 -66.48 -30.88
N GLY A 170 -5.91 -66.76 -29.97
CA GLY A 170 -5.84 -68.03 -29.24
C GLY A 170 -6.84 -68.17 -28.09
N ILE A 171 -7.61 -67.12 -27.78
CA ILE A 171 -8.57 -67.12 -26.68
C ILE A 171 -9.87 -67.78 -27.14
N SER A 172 -10.18 -68.95 -26.58
CA SER A 172 -11.36 -69.76 -26.92
C SER A 172 -12.68 -69.16 -26.42
N ASN A 173 -12.65 -68.26 -25.43
CA ASN A 173 -13.81 -67.52 -24.95
C ASN A 173 -13.93 -66.17 -25.69
N SER A 174 -14.97 -66.02 -26.51
CA SER A 174 -15.17 -64.83 -27.36
C SER A 174 -15.40 -63.55 -26.58
N GLU A 175 -16.17 -63.58 -25.49
CA GLU A 175 -16.46 -62.39 -24.67
C GLU A 175 -15.19 -61.87 -24.00
N LEU A 176 -14.35 -62.76 -23.47
CA LEU A 176 -13.06 -62.40 -22.87
C LEU A 176 -12.08 -61.85 -23.92
N ARG A 177 -12.05 -62.46 -25.10
CA ARG A 177 -11.21 -61.98 -26.21
C ARG A 177 -11.59 -60.56 -26.61
N ASP A 178 -12.87 -60.30 -26.80
CA ASP A 178 -13.36 -59.00 -27.24
C ASP A 178 -13.17 -57.93 -26.15
N LEU A 179 -13.28 -58.31 -24.86
CA LEU A 179 -12.97 -57.44 -23.73
C LEU A 179 -11.48 -57.05 -23.68
N ILE A 180 -10.57 -58.01 -23.90
CA ILE A 180 -9.12 -57.78 -23.92
C ILE A 180 -8.72 -56.91 -25.12
N ILE A 181 -9.29 -57.17 -26.30
CA ILE A 181 -9.05 -56.34 -27.49
C ILE A 181 -9.53 -54.91 -27.25
N ASN A 182 -10.75 -54.71 -26.73
CA ASN A 182 -11.25 -53.37 -26.42
C ASN A 182 -10.41 -52.68 -25.35
N TYR A 183 -9.98 -53.38 -24.30
CA TYR A 183 -9.09 -52.83 -23.29
C TYR A 183 -7.75 -52.39 -23.89
N ALA A 184 -7.14 -53.21 -24.75
CA ALA A 184 -5.89 -52.89 -25.43
C ALA A 184 -6.05 -51.65 -26.32
N LEU A 185 -7.10 -51.58 -27.15
CA LEU A 185 -7.38 -50.43 -28.03
C LEU A 185 -7.62 -49.14 -27.24
N VAL A 186 -8.39 -49.20 -26.16
CA VAL A 186 -8.64 -48.03 -25.29
C VAL A 186 -7.35 -47.60 -24.59
N THR A 187 -6.53 -48.55 -24.17
CA THR A 187 -5.25 -48.27 -23.50
C THR A 187 -4.24 -47.65 -24.46
N GLU A 188 -4.10 -48.21 -25.67
CA GLU A 188 -3.25 -47.68 -26.73
C GLU A 188 -3.66 -46.25 -27.11
N LYS A 189 -4.97 -46.00 -27.28
CA LYS A 189 -5.47 -44.65 -27.52
C LYS A 189 -5.10 -43.69 -26.39
N ARG A 190 -5.25 -44.10 -25.13
CA ARG A 190 -4.88 -43.27 -23.97
C ARG A 190 -3.37 -43.03 -23.90
N ILE A 191 -2.54 -44.01 -24.24
CA ILE A 191 -1.08 -43.85 -24.30
C ILE A 191 -0.72 -42.80 -25.34
N ASN A 192 -1.27 -42.89 -26.55
CA ASN A 192 -1.04 -41.91 -27.60
C ASN A 192 -1.49 -40.50 -27.17
N GLU A 193 -2.67 -40.37 -26.53
CA GLU A 193 -3.14 -39.09 -25.97
C GLU A 193 -2.21 -38.54 -24.88
N TYR A 194 -1.54 -39.39 -24.10
CA TYR A 194 -0.54 -38.96 -23.11
C TYR A 194 0.79 -38.57 -23.76
N GLU A 195 1.22 -39.26 -24.80
CA GLU A 195 2.42 -38.91 -25.57
C GLU A 195 2.25 -37.55 -26.27
N ASP A 196 1.10 -37.30 -26.89
CA ASP A 196 0.77 -36.00 -27.50
C ASP A 196 0.81 -34.87 -26.46
N LYS A 197 0.19 -35.08 -25.29
CA LYS A 197 0.21 -34.10 -24.19
C LYS A 197 1.61 -33.87 -23.62
N LEU A 198 2.44 -34.91 -23.58
CA LEU A 198 3.82 -34.78 -23.13
C LEU A 198 4.62 -33.92 -24.11
N ALA A 199 4.44 -34.13 -25.42
CA ALA A 199 5.07 -33.31 -26.45
C ALA A 199 4.62 -31.84 -26.38
N GLU A 200 3.32 -31.58 -26.15
CA GLU A 200 2.82 -30.21 -25.92
C GLU A 200 3.44 -29.58 -24.67
N MET A 201 3.55 -30.34 -23.57
CA MET A 201 4.20 -29.86 -22.34
C MET A 201 5.69 -29.51 -22.55
N GLU A 202 6.41 -30.29 -23.36
CA GLU A 202 7.80 -29.99 -23.70
C GLU A 202 7.92 -28.69 -24.50
N GLN A 203 7.05 -28.47 -25.50
CA GLN A 203 7.01 -27.21 -26.25
C GLN A 203 6.67 -26.00 -25.37
N ILE A 204 5.74 -26.17 -24.43
CA ILE A 204 5.40 -25.13 -23.45
C ILE A 204 6.61 -24.83 -22.56
N LYS A 205 7.34 -25.85 -22.11
CA LYS A 205 8.54 -25.69 -21.28
C LYS A 205 9.66 -24.95 -22.02
N GLU A 206 9.89 -25.28 -23.29
CA GLU A 206 10.85 -24.54 -24.13
C GLU A 206 10.43 -23.08 -24.29
N SER A 207 9.14 -22.84 -24.56
CA SER A 207 8.59 -21.47 -24.68
C SER A 207 8.75 -20.66 -23.40
N ILE A 208 8.47 -21.26 -22.24
CA ILE A 208 8.69 -20.63 -20.92
C ILE A 208 10.17 -20.30 -20.71
N THR A 209 11.08 -21.19 -21.12
CA THR A 209 12.53 -21.00 -20.98
C THR A 209 12.99 -19.80 -21.82
N LEU A 210 12.56 -19.71 -23.07
CA LEU A 210 12.84 -18.57 -23.94
C LEU A 210 12.28 -17.26 -23.40
N ILE A 211 11.06 -17.27 -22.85
CA ILE A 211 10.46 -16.10 -22.21
C ILE A 211 11.29 -15.66 -21.00
N ALA A 212 11.72 -16.61 -20.15
CA ALA A 212 12.55 -16.30 -18.98
C ALA A 212 13.89 -15.66 -19.37
N GLU A 213 14.56 -16.17 -20.40
CA GLU A 213 15.79 -15.58 -20.93
C GLU A 213 15.56 -14.17 -21.47
N ASN A 214 14.50 -13.96 -22.24
CA ASN A 214 14.15 -12.63 -22.78
C ASN A 214 13.81 -11.62 -21.68
N VAL A 215 13.08 -12.04 -20.65
CA VAL A 215 12.76 -11.20 -19.48
C VAL A 215 14.05 -10.82 -18.75
N GLN A 216 14.95 -11.78 -18.53
CA GLN A 216 16.22 -11.53 -17.85
C GLN A 216 17.12 -10.57 -18.64
N GLN A 217 17.22 -10.73 -19.96
CA GLN A 217 17.94 -9.80 -20.83
C GLN A 217 17.33 -8.39 -20.80
N SER A 218 15.99 -8.30 -20.89
CA SER A 218 15.27 -7.02 -20.84
C SER A 218 15.49 -6.31 -19.51
N GLN A 219 15.48 -7.05 -18.39
CA GLN A 219 15.71 -6.49 -17.07
C GLN A 219 17.12 -5.91 -16.92
N VAL A 220 18.13 -6.57 -17.49
CA VAL A 220 19.52 -6.07 -17.52
C VAL A 220 19.63 -4.79 -18.34
N LEU A 221 18.99 -4.73 -19.51
CA LEU A 221 18.99 -3.54 -20.37
C LEU A 221 18.32 -2.35 -19.69
N VAL A 222 17.12 -2.53 -19.14
CA VAL A 222 16.39 -1.47 -18.41
C VAL A 222 17.18 -0.97 -17.21
N SER A 223 17.83 -1.87 -16.47
CA SER A 223 18.66 -1.47 -15.32
C SER A 223 19.84 -0.61 -15.75
N LYS A 224 20.48 -0.95 -16.88
CA LYS A 224 21.59 -0.18 -17.44
C LYS A 224 21.14 1.19 -17.96
N GLU A 225 20.01 1.27 -18.64
CA GLU A 225 19.43 2.55 -19.10
C GLU A 225 19.07 3.46 -17.93
N LEU A 226 18.54 2.89 -16.84
CA LEU A 226 18.23 3.62 -15.63
C LEU A 226 19.49 4.20 -14.98
N GLU A 227 20.57 3.42 -14.89
CA GLU A 227 21.86 3.86 -14.34
C GLU A 227 22.46 5.02 -15.16
N LEU A 228 22.45 4.90 -16.49
CA LEU A 228 22.91 5.96 -17.39
C LEU A 228 22.08 7.25 -17.24
N THR A 229 20.75 7.11 -17.15
CA THR A 229 19.85 8.26 -16.97
C THR A 229 20.09 8.92 -15.61
N GLN A 230 20.30 8.15 -14.55
CA GLN A 230 20.63 8.68 -13.23
C GLN A 230 21.97 9.44 -13.24
N GLN A 231 22.96 8.93 -13.95
CA GLN A 231 24.25 9.59 -14.11
C GLN A 231 24.12 10.92 -14.86
N GLU A 232 23.36 10.95 -15.96
CA GLU A 232 23.11 12.17 -16.74
C GLU A 232 22.34 13.22 -15.93
N VAL A 233 21.33 12.80 -15.17
CA VAL A 233 20.60 13.71 -14.25
C VAL A 233 21.54 14.28 -13.19
N GLN A 234 22.41 13.47 -12.61
CA GLN A 234 23.36 13.93 -11.59
C GLN A 234 24.38 14.92 -12.16
N GLU A 235 24.88 14.67 -13.37
CA GLU A 235 25.79 15.59 -14.06
C GLU A 235 25.11 16.94 -14.35
N ASN A 236 23.89 16.91 -14.88
CA ASN A 236 23.10 18.12 -15.12
C ASN A 236 22.81 18.91 -13.83
N LEU A 237 22.52 18.22 -12.72
CA LEU A 237 22.34 18.86 -11.41
C LEU A 237 23.62 19.54 -10.93
N ASN A 238 24.78 18.90 -11.10
CA ASN A 238 26.06 19.49 -10.71
C ASN A 238 26.36 20.76 -11.53
N VAL A 239 26.08 20.75 -12.84
CA VAL A 239 26.23 21.93 -13.70
C VAL A 239 25.32 23.06 -13.24
N LEU A 240 24.03 22.79 -13.04
CA LEU A 240 23.06 23.79 -12.55
C LEU A 240 23.46 24.37 -11.19
N GLN A 241 23.96 23.55 -10.27
CA GLN A 241 24.45 24.02 -8.97
C GLN A 241 25.65 24.96 -9.12
N SER A 242 26.58 24.65 -10.04
CA SER A 242 27.71 25.53 -10.35
C SER A 242 27.23 26.87 -10.92
N ASP A 243 26.31 26.85 -11.88
CA ASP A 243 25.77 28.05 -12.51
C ASP A 243 25.03 28.95 -11.52
N ILE A 244 24.23 28.35 -10.63
CA ILE A 244 23.53 29.07 -9.55
C ILE A 244 24.55 29.73 -8.61
N GLN A 245 25.60 29.02 -8.23
CA GLN A 245 26.64 29.57 -7.35
C GLN A 245 27.38 30.72 -8.02
N GLN A 246 27.77 30.58 -9.29
CA GLN A 246 28.43 31.65 -10.04
C GLN A 246 27.53 32.89 -10.19
N SER A 247 26.24 32.67 -10.46
CA SER A 247 25.26 33.76 -10.58
C SER A 247 25.08 34.50 -9.24
N LYS A 248 25.01 33.75 -8.13
CA LYS A 248 24.96 34.31 -6.78
C LYS A 248 26.20 35.17 -6.50
N ASP A 249 27.41 34.63 -6.71
CA ASP A 249 28.67 35.34 -6.47
C ASP A 249 28.79 36.61 -7.33
N LEU A 250 28.24 36.60 -8.55
CA LEU A 250 28.19 37.78 -9.41
C LEU A 250 27.20 38.82 -8.87
N MET A 251 26.02 38.41 -8.41
CA MET A 251 25.02 39.32 -7.83
C MET A 251 25.52 39.95 -6.53
N GLU A 252 26.19 39.19 -5.68
CA GLU A 252 26.79 39.70 -4.43
C GLU A 252 27.85 40.77 -4.75
N ARG A 253 28.75 40.51 -5.70
CA ARG A 253 29.73 41.52 -6.14
C ARG A 253 29.10 42.77 -6.72
N LYS A 254 28.02 42.64 -7.52
CA LYS A 254 27.29 43.79 -8.06
C LYS A 254 26.61 44.59 -6.95
N LEU A 255 26.06 43.91 -5.94
CA LEU A 255 25.44 44.55 -4.80
C LEU A 255 26.46 45.34 -3.99
N GLU A 256 27.62 44.76 -3.69
CA GLU A 256 28.73 45.44 -3.00
C GLU A 256 29.21 46.68 -3.77
N ALA A 257 29.40 46.55 -5.08
CA ALA A 257 29.80 47.67 -5.94
C ALA A 257 28.77 48.80 -5.91
N THR A 258 27.47 48.47 -6.00
CA THR A 258 26.38 49.44 -5.93
C THR A 258 26.31 50.11 -4.55
N GLN A 259 26.52 49.36 -3.48
CA GLN A 259 26.56 49.92 -2.12
C GLN A 259 27.70 50.92 -1.95
N LEU A 260 28.88 50.61 -2.48
CA LEU A 260 30.03 51.52 -2.46
C LEU A 260 29.76 52.79 -3.28
N GLU A 261 29.15 52.66 -4.46
CA GLU A 261 28.77 53.80 -5.30
C GLU A 261 27.79 54.73 -4.56
N VAL A 262 26.72 54.16 -3.98
CA VAL A 262 25.76 54.91 -3.18
C VAL A 262 26.42 55.58 -1.97
N GLN A 263 27.35 54.89 -1.28
CA GLN A 263 28.06 55.45 -0.14
C GLN A 263 28.97 56.63 -0.55
N ASN A 264 29.62 56.54 -1.71
CA ASN A 264 30.44 57.62 -2.26
C ASN A 264 29.56 58.82 -2.62
N ASP A 265 28.44 58.59 -3.31
CA ASP A 265 27.48 59.64 -3.68
C ASP A 265 26.90 60.34 -2.44
N LEU A 266 26.54 59.58 -1.41
CA LEU A 266 26.08 60.14 -0.13
C LEU A 266 27.17 60.98 0.55
N THR A 267 28.41 60.53 0.49
CA THR A 267 29.55 61.28 1.06
C THR A 267 29.75 62.59 0.31
N SER A 268 29.71 62.56 -1.03
CA SER A 268 29.80 63.77 -1.86
C SER A 268 28.65 64.74 -1.63
N LEU A 269 27.42 64.23 -1.53
CA LEU A 269 26.24 65.03 -1.18
C LEU A 269 26.42 65.71 0.19
N LYS A 270 26.89 64.96 1.20
CA LYS A 270 27.14 65.50 2.53
C LYS A 270 28.18 66.62 2.50
N THR A 271 29.30 66.43 1.80
CA THR A 271 30.33 67.48 1.67
C THR A 271 29.81 68.73 0.96
N ASN A 272 28.95 68.55 -0.04
CA ASN A 272 28.33 69.68 -0.75
C ASN A 272 27.35 70.45 0.14
N ILE A 273 26.57 69.74 0.96
CA ILE A 273 25.67 70.37 1.94
C ILE A 273 26.49 71.14 2.98
N GLU A 274 27.53 70.54 3.56
CA GLU A 274 28.41 71.20 4.53
C GLU A 274 29.06 72.46 3.94
N ALA A 275 29.50 72.40 2.69
CA ALA A 275 30.04 73.57 1.99
C ALA A 275 28.99 74.66 1.77
N ALA A 276 27.77 74.29 1.38
CA ALA A 276 26.66 75.22 1.21
C ALA A 276 26.21 75.86 2.53
N GLU A 277 26.14 75.09 3.61
CA GLU A 277 25.84 75.58 4.96
C GLU A 277 26.92 76.56 5.44
N ASN A 278 28.20 76.23 5.25
CA ASN A 278 29.30 77.12 5.60
C ASN A 278 29.24 78.44 4.81
N HIS A 279 28.96 78.36 3.50
CA HIS A 279 28.79 79.55 2.66
C HIS A 279 27.61 80.42 3.13
N MET A 280 26.47 79.81 3.42
CA MET A 280 25.28 80.51 3.91
C MET A 280 25.53 81.16 5.27
N ASN A 281 26.18 80.45 6.19
CA ASN A 281 26.57 80.99 7.49
C ASN A 281 27.52 82.18 7.35
N HIS A 282 28.46 82.13 6.38
CA HIS A 282 29.34 83.25 6.09
C HIS A 282 28.56 84.47 5.54
N GLN A 283 27.63 84.25 4.61
CA GLN A 283 26.75 85.31 4.09
C GLN A 283 25.91 85.94 5.21
N LEU A 284 25.31 85.13 6.09
CA LEU A 284 24.51 85.62 7.22
C LEU A 284 25.35 86.48 8.17
N ARG A 285 26.58 86.07 8.49
CA ARG A 285 27.51 86.87 9.31
C ARG A 285 27.85 88.19 8.62
N SER A 286 28.14 88.16 7.32
CA SER A 286 28.43 89.38 6.56
C SER A 286 27.27 90.38 6.58
N ILE A 287 26.03 89.90 6.45
CA ILE A 287 24.82 90.73 6.56
C ILE A 287 24.67 91.30 7.97
N ASP A 288 24.89 90.49 9.01
CA ASP A 288 24.78 90.93 10.40
C ASP A 288 25.84 92.00 10.73
N ASP A 289 27.08 91.81 10.27
CA ASP A 289 28.16 92.79 10.39
C ASP A 289 27.82 94.09 9.65
N GLU A 290 27.33 94.00 8.42
CA GLU A 290 26.88 95.18 7.65
C GLU A 290 25.78 95.93 8.41
N MET A 291 24.77 95.21 8.91
CA MET A 291 23.66 95.80 9.64
C MET A 291 24.14 96.48 10.93
N ASN A 292 24.99 95.80 11.70
CA ASN A 292 25.58 96.34 12.93
C ASN A 292 26.41 97.60 12.66
N GLN A 293 27.19 97.63 11.58
CA GLN A 293 27.94 98.84 11.18
C GLN A 293 27.01 99.98 10.77
N ARG A 294 25.97 99.70 9.97
CA ARG A 294 24.96 100.71 9.59
C ARG A 294 24.27 101.29 10.83
N ILE A 295 23.93 100.47 11.83
CA ILE A 295 23.37 100.93 13.10
C ILE A 295 24.35 101.87 13.82
N ARG A 296 25.60 101.44 14.02
CA ARG A 296 26.64 102.28 14.68
C ARG A 296 26.88 103.60 13.94
N LYS A 297 26.88 103.60 12.61
CA LYS A 297 27.02 104.82 11.79
C LYS A 297 25.81 105.73 11.94
N ARG A 298 24.60 105.17 11.93
CA ARG A 298 23.36 105.93 12.15
C ARG A 298 23.36 106.61 13.52
N GLU A 299 23.79 105.91 14.56
CA GLU A 299 23.97 106.48 15.91
C GLU A 299 25.01 107.61 15.92
N LYS A 300 26.16 107.42 15.25
CA LYS A 300 27.18 108.46 15.12
C LYS A 300 26.63 109.71 14.42
N PHE A 301 25.96 109.57 13.29
CA PHE A 301 25.35 110.70 12.59
C PHE A 301 24.26 111.39 13.41
N ARG A 302 23.52 110.63 14.23
CA ARG A 302 22.54 111.18 15.17
C ARG A 302 23.23 112.07 16.21
N LEU A 303 24.35 111.62 16.78
CA LEU A 303 25.16 112.43 17.70
C LEU A 303 25.74 113.69 17.03
N GLU A 304 26.25 113.56 15.81
CA GLU A 304 26.73 114.71 15.02
C GLU A 304 25.61 115.73 14.74
N ALA A 305 24.42 115.26 14.38
CA ALA A 305 23.24 116.10 14.16
C ALA A 305 22.83 116.85 15.43
N MET A 306 22.92 116.20 16.60
CA MET A 306 22.66 116.83 17.90
C MET A 306 23.66 117.95 18.19
N ILE A 307 24.96 117.70 17.95
CA ILE A 307 26.01 118.71 18.11
C ILE A 307 25.78 119.90 17.16
N GLU A 308 25.45 119.62 15.90
CA GLU A 308 25.24 120.66 14.89
C GLU A 308 23.98 121.47 15.15
N TRP A 309 22.93 120.83 15.68
CA TRP A 309 21.74 121.53 16.18
C TRP A 309 22.09 122.50 17.31
N ASP A 310 22.89 122.06 18.29
CA ASP A 310 23.30 122.91 19.41
C ASP A 310 24.20 124.08 18.97
N ARG A 311 25.00 123.90 17.90
CA ARG A 311 25.83 124.96 17.28
C ARG A 311 25.04 126.05 16.55
N ARG A 312 23.76 125.81 16.16
CA ARG A 312 22.91 126.81 15.48
C ARG A 312 22.55 128.04 16.34
N GLY A 313 22.92 128.02 17.62
CA GLY A 313 22.87 129.18 18.51
C GLY A 313 21.60 129.22 19.39
N LYS A 314 21.78 129.65 20.65
CA LYS A 314 20.77 129.56 21.72
C LYS A 314 19.43 130.24 21.41
N VAL A 315 19.40 131.28 20.57
CA VAL A 315 18.16 132.05 20.25
C VAL A 315 17.24 131.28 19.30
N LYS A 316 17.79 130.57 18.29
CA LYS A 316 16.98 129.77 17.35
C LYS A 316 16.44 128.49 17.99
N ASN A 317 17.20 127.92 18.93
CA ASN A 317 16.82 126.69 19.63
C ASN A 317 15.82 126.92 20.78
N PHE A 318 15.67 128.17 21.26
CA PHE A 318 14.73 128.51 22.33
C PHE A 318 13.25 128.50 21.90
N PHE A 319 12.99 128.75 20.60
CA PHE A 319 11.64 128.79 20.02
C PHE A 319 11.25 127.50 19.29
N SER A 320 12.11 126.49 19.26
CA SER A 320 11.88 125.23 18.55
C SER A 320 11.34 124.15 19.48
N THR A 321 10.36 123.36 19.02
CA THR A 321 9.83 122.22 19.80
C THR A 321 10.76 121.02 19.74
N ASN A 322 10.66 120.10 20.71
CA ASN A 322 11.39 118.82 20.68
C ASN A 322 11.10 118.01 19.41
N GLU A 323 9.89 118.13 18.86
CA GLU A 323 9.50 117.49 17.60
C GLU A 323 10.24 118.07 16.39
N GLN A 324 10.47 119.39 16.35
CA GLN A 324 11.28 120.04 15.30
C GLN A 324 12.75 119.66 15.39
N LYS A 325 13.29 119.50 16.60
CA LYS A 325 14.65 118.99 16.84
C LYS A 325 14.80 117.55 16.33
N GLU A 326 13.86 116.68 16.67
CA GLU A 326 13.90 115.28 16.23
C GLU A 326 13.74 115.15 14.71
N THR A 327 12.85 115.96 14.11
CA THR A 327 12.68 116.02 12.64
C THR A 327 13.97 116.47 11.94
N TYR A 328 14.68 117.45 12.50
CA TYR A 328 15.98 117.88 11.96
C TYR A 328 17.03 116.78 12.06
N ILE A 329 17.14 116.12 13.21
CA ILE A 329 18.09 115.03 13.45
C ILE A 329 17.80 113.87 12.48
N GLN A 330 16.53 113.50 12.28
CA GLN A 330 16.14 112.45 11.34
C GLN A 330 16.52 112.81 9.90
N LYS A 331 16.21 114.03 9.43
CA LYS A 331 16.60 114.48 8.08
C LYS A 331 18.12 114.47 7.87
N TYR A 332 18.87 114.95 8.86
CA TYR A 332 20.34 114.96 8.81
C TYR A 332 20.90 113.53 8.72
N VAL A 333 20.39 112.62 9.56
CA VAL A 333 20.78 111.21 9.54
C VAL A 333 20.43 110.55 8.21
N GLU A 334 19.25 110.80 7.66
CA GLU A 334 18.83 110.25 6.36
C GLU A 334 19.68 110.74 5.19
N GLU A 335 20.02 112.03 5.16
CA GLU A 335 20.93 112.59 4.14
C GLU A 335 22.34 111.98 4.26
N LYS A 336 22.89 111.91 5.47
CA LYS A 336 24.22 111.32 5.68
C LYS A 336 24.25 109.80 5.44
N MET A 337 23.17 109.09 5.72
CA MET A 337 23.05 107.66 5.40
C MET A 337 22.88 107.40 3.90
N LYS A 338 22.33 108.34 3.11
CA LYS A 338 22.32 108.24 1.63
C LYS A 338 23.72 108.39 1.02
N GLU A 339 24.58 109.17 1.66
CA GLU A 339 25.98 109.34 1.26
C GLU A 339 26.88 108.18 1.74
N PHE A 340 26.46 107.46 2.79
CA PHE A 340 27.19 106.30 3.31
C PHE A 340 27.14 105.13 2.32
N LYS A 341 28.29 104.78 1.76
CA LYS A 341 28.49 103.54 1.01
C LYS A 341 29.15 102.52 1.91
N TYR A 342 28.56 101.34 1.99
CA TYR A 342 29.20 100.19 2.62
C TYR A 342 30.32 99.70 1.70
N ASP A 343 31.55 99.68 2.21
CA ASP A 343 32.70 99.18 1.47
C ASP A 343 32.95 97.71 1.85
N LEU A 344 32.60 96.80 0.95
CA LEU A 344 32.76 95.36 1.12
C LEU A 344 34.25 94.92 1.09
N SER A 345 35.19 95.82 0.79
CA SER A 345 36.60 95.46 0.61
C SER A 345 37.39 95.24 1.91
N GLU A 346 36.85 95.63 3.07
CA GLU A 346 37.51 95.37 4.38
C GLU A 346 37.12 94.01 4.98
N VAL A 347 35.92 93.49 4.71
CA VAL A 347 35.45 92.19 5.24
C VAL A 347 36.15 91.00 4.56
N ASN A 348 36.60 91.17 3.32
CA ASN A 348 37.32 90.13 2.56
C ASN A 348 38.82 90.04 2.87
N LYS A 349 39.38 90.86 3.77
CA LYS A 349 40.82 90.87 4.09
C LYS A 349 41.23 90.00 5.28
N GLU A 350 40.28 89.45 6.03
CA GLU A 350 40.53 88.56 7.17
C GLU A 350 40.21 87.07 6.87
N GLN A 351 40.51 86.60 5.65
CA GLN A 351 40.51 85.17 5.32
C GLN A 351 41.91 84.68 4.99
#